data_AF-A0A166R8Z5-F1
#
_entry.id   AF-A0A166R8Z5-F1
#
_cell.length_a   1.000
_cell.length_b   1.000
_cell.length_c   1.000
_cell.angle_alpha   90.00
_cell.angle_beta   90.00
_cell.angle_gamma   90.00
#
_symmetry.space_group_name_H-M   'P 1'
#
loop_
_entity.id
_entity.type
_entity.pdbx_description
1 polymer ?
#
loop_
_entity_poly.entity_id
_entity_poly.type
_entity_poly.pdbx_seq_one_letter_code
_entity_poly.pdbx_strand_id
1 'polypeptide(L)'
;MKHLIFALLLALPGCAAMIFSEEARVLGKTDDGRIIAQFTVTRASAIGIPPTPNTDIARRANAICPRGYVETGRSGEITRRISGVIYTDIDVTVVCNA
;
A
#
# COMPACT_ATOMS: atom_id res chain seq x y z
N MET A 1 41.57 21.38 26.26
CA MET A 1 40.22 21.38 26.88
C MET A 1 39.21 21.83 25.86
N LYS A 2 38.03 21.18 25.89
CA LYS A 2 36.73 21.64 25.38
C LYS A 2 36.37 21.30 23.93
N HIS A 3 35.69 20.17 23.83
CA HIS A 3 34.89 19.66 22.73
C HIS A 3 33.89 20.70 22.21
N LEU A 4 33.82 20.88 20.89
CA LEU A 4 32.70 21.55 20.23
C LEU A 4 31.99 20.56 19.32
N ILE A 5 31.11 19.80 19.98
CA ILE A 5 29.77 19.39 19.59
C ILE A 5 29.54 19.25 18.08
N PHE A 6 29.62 17.99 17.62
CA PHE A 6 28.96 17.51 16.41
C PHE A 6 27.44 17.72 16.58
N ALA A 7 26.88 18.72 15.90
CA ALA A 7 25.44 18.86 15.75
C ALA A 7 24.97 17.84 14.69
N LEU A 8 24.70 16.62 15.15
CA LEU A 8 23.97 15.61 14.41
C LEU A 8 22.51 16.08 14.28
N LEU A 9 22.24 16.88 13.25
CA LEU A 9 20.87 17.22 12.85
C LEU A 9 20.21 15.95 12.32
N LEU A 10 19.40 15.36 13.19
CA LEU A 10 18.48 14.25 12.96
C LEU A 10 17.64 14.51 11.71
N ALA A 11 18.08 13.95 10.58
CA ALA A 11 17.20 13.62 9.49
C ALA A 11 16.33 12.45 9.95
N LEU A 12 15.17 12.76 10.55
CA LEU A 12 14.06 11.83 10.61
C LEU A 12 13.20 12.10 9.38
N PRO A 13 13.46 11.47 8.22
CA PRO A 13 12.37 11.31 7.29
C PRO A 13 11.35 10.46 8.04
N GLY A 14 10.11 10.93 8.14
CA GLY A 14 8.98 10.09 8.49
C GLY A 14 8.91 8.95 7.48
N CYS A 15 9.66 7.90 7.75
CA CYS A 15 9.61 6.65 7.01
C CYS A 15 8.34 5.97 7.50
N ALA A 16 7.21 6.40 6.93
CA ALA A 16 6.04 5.56 6.87
C ALA A 16 6.48 4.34 6.05
N ALA A 17 6.97 3.31 6.76
CA ALA A 17 7.36 2.05 6.16
C ALA A 17 6.11 1.46 5.52
N MET A 18 5.99 1.70 4.22
CA MET A 18 4.91 1.20 3.41
C MET A 18 5.19 -0.27 3.16
N ILE A 19 4.65 -1.11 4.04
CA ILE A 19 4.76 -2.57 3.91
C ILE A 19 3.74 -2.97 2.85
N PHE A 20 4.18 -3.06 1.60
CA PHE A 20 3.39 -3.77 0.58
C PHE A 20 3.44 -5.26 0.93
N SER A 21 2.32 -5.79 1.40
CA SER A 21 2.15 -7.23 1.59
C SER A 21 2.11 -7.93 0.23
N GLU A 22 2.92 -9.00 0.12
CA GLU A 22 3.03 -10.03 -0.93
C GLU A 22 3.00 -9.59 -2.41
N GLU A 23 3.67 -10.38 -3.25
CA GLU A 23 3.61 -10.22 -4.70
C GLU A 23 2.15 -10.23 -5.17
N ALA A 24 1.81 -9.41 -6.17
CA ALA A 24 0.45 -9.39 -6.70
C ALA A 24 0.10 -10.77 -7.25
N ARG A 25 -1.05 -11.31 -6.84
CA ARG A 25 -1.53 -12.61 -7.26
C ARG A 25 -2.34 -12.49 -8.54
N VAL A 26 -1.92 -13.15 -9.61
CA VAL A 26 -2.74 -13.29 -10.82
C VAL A 26 -3.84 -14.31 -10.54
N LEU A 27 -5.10 -13.88 -10.61
CA LEU A 27 -6.27 -14.74 -10.39
C LEU A 27 -6.70 -15.46 -11.67
N GLY A 28 -6.41 -14.89 -12.83
CA GLY A 28 -6.78 -15.47 -14.12
C GLY A 28 -6.88 -14.42 -15.23
N LYS A 29 -7.75 -14.69 -16.19
CA LYS A 29 -8.09 -13.80 -17.29
C LYS A 29 -9.60 -13.67 -17.43
N THR A 30 -10.06 -12.52 -17.89
CA THR A 30 -11.43 -12.31 -18.38
C THR A 30 -11.63 -12.99 -19.74
N ASP A 31 -12.88 -13.09 -20.20
CA ASP A 31 -13.23 -13.72 -21.49
C ASP A 31 -12.58 -13.02 -22.70
N ASP A 32 -12.34 -11.71 -22.59
CA ASP A 32 -11.62 -10.90 -23.59
C ASP A 32 -10.09 -10.92 -23.43
N GLY A 33 -9.56 -11.78 -22.56
CA GLY A 33 -8.13 -12.05 -22.42
C GLY A 33 -7.34 -11.09 -21.51
N ARG A 34 -8.00 -10.13 -20.87
CA ARG A 34 -7.36 -9.22 -19.90
C ARG A 34 -7.00 -9.93 -18.61
N ILE A 35 -5.90 -9.51 -17.98
CA ILE A 35 -5.39 -10.12 -16.75
C ILE A 35 -6.22 -9.64 -15.55
N ILE A 36 -6.62 -10.57 -14.69
CA ILE A 36 -7.21 -10.28 -13.38
C ILE A 36 -6.12 -10.48 -12.33
N ALA A 37 -5.80 -9.43 -11.56
CA ALA A 37 -4.81 -9.46 -10.50
C ALA A 37 -5.41 -9.00 -9.18
N GLN A 38 -4.91 -9.55 -8.08
CA GLN A 38 -5.27 -9.16 -6.73
C GLN A 38 -4.01 -8.82 -5.94
N PHE A 39 -4.06 -7.78 -5.13
CA PHE A 39 -2.97 -7.41 -4.25
C PHE A 39 -3.51 -6.84 -2.94
N THR A 40 -2.74 -7.00 -1.88
CA THR A 40 -3.08 -6.45 -0.57
C THR A 40 -2.35 -5.13 -0.34
N VAL A 41 -3.07 -4.14 0.15
CA VAL A 41 -2.50 -2.87 0.65
C VAL A 41 -2.75 -2.81 2.15
N THR A 42 -1.66 -2.80 2.92
CA THR A 42 -1.74 -2.56 4.37
C THR A 42 -1.72 -1.06 4.63
N ARG A 43 -2.80 -0.55 5.20
CA ARG A 43 -2.90 0.82 5.72
C ARG A 43 -2.43 0.83 7.16
N ALA A 44 -1.67 1.84 7.57
CA ALA A 44 -1.35 2.07 8.97
C ALA A 44 -1.80 3.48 9.34
N SER A 45 -2.73 3.60 10.29
CA SER A 45 -3.12 4.87 10.88
C SER A 45 -2.84 4.85 12.37
N ALA A 46 -2.09 5.84 12.86
CA ALA A 46 -2.15 6.15 14.30
C ALA A 46 -3.55 6.69 14.62
N ILE A 47 -4.00 6.51 15.86
CA ILE A 47 -5.29 7.06 16.32
C ILE A 47 -5.33 8.57 16.02
N GLY A 48 -6.30 9.00 15.21
CA GLY A 48 -6.48 10.40 14.83
C GLY A 48 -5.79 10.83 13.53
N ILE A 49 -5.02 9.95 12.87
CA ILE A 49 -4.45 10.21 11.53
C ILE A 49 -5.37 9.56 10.48
N PRO A 50 -5.84 10.29 9.46
CA PRO A 50 -6.67 9.73 8.42
C PRO A 50 -5.91 8.60 7.68
N PRO A 51 -6.62 7.54 7.24
CA PRO A 51 -5.98 6.41 6.58
C PRO A 51 -5.27 6.86 5.30
N THR A 52 -4.23 6.10 4.93
CA THR A 52 -3.38 6.35 3.76
C THR A 52 -4.21 6.56 2.49
N PRO A 53 -3.87 7.53 1.62
CA PRO A 53 -4.78 7.93 0.55
C PRO A 53 -4.93 6.85 -0.53
N ASN A 54 -6.02 6.91 -1.29
CA ASN A 54 -6.27 6.09 -2.49
C ASN A 54 -5.09 6.08 -3.50
N THR A 55 -4.17 7.04 -3.39
CA THR A 55 -2.93 7.14 -4.16
C THR A 55 -2.08 5.88 -4.08
N ASP A 56 -2.09 5.15 -2.96
CA ASP A 56 -1.26 3.96 -2.77
C ASP A 56 -1.79 2.75 -3.54
N ILE A 57 -3.11 2.61 -3.58
CA ILE A 57 -3.80 1.62 -4.41
C ILE A 57 -3.48 1.91 -5.88
N ALA A 58 -3.60 3.17 -6.30
CA ALA A 58 -3.30 3.55 -7.68
C ALA A 58 -1.84 3.30 -8.06
N ARG A 59 -0.90 3.63 -7.17
CA ARG A 59 0.53 3.37 -7.40
C ARG A 59 0.80 1.86 -7.56
N ARG A 60 0.23 1.02 -6.68
CA ARG A 60 0.42 -0.43 -6.76
C ARG A 60 -0.28 -1.03 -7.98
N ALA A 61 -1.51 -0.62 -8.28
CA ALA A 61 -2.24 -1.06 -9.45
C ALA A 61 -1.54 -0.67 -10.76
N ASN A 62 -0.97 0.53 -10.87
CA ASN A 62 -0.18 0.94 -12.03
C ASN A 62 1.16 0.19 -12.16
N ALA A 63 1.76 -0.23 -11.03
CA ALA A 63 2.95 -1.09 -11.07
C ALA A 63 2.63 -2.50 -11.61
N ILE A 64 1.41 -3.00 -11.38
CA ILE A 64 0.94 -4.31 -11.87
C ILE A 64 0.40 -4.22 -13.30
N CYS A 65 -0.35 -3.15 -13.60
CA CYS A 65 -1.04 -2.90 -14.86
C CYS A 65 -0.54 -1.57 -15.47
N PRO A 66 0.65 -1.53 -16.09
CA PRO A 66 1.26 -0.29 -16.57
C PRO A 66 0.50 0.39 -17.71
N ARG A 67 -0.38 -0.34 -18.41
CA ARG A 67 -1.28 0.18 -19.46
C ARG A 67 -2.62 0.71 -18.91
N GLY A 68 -2.75 0.78 -17.59
CA GLY A 68 -3.97 1.16 -16.89
C GLY A 68 -4.76 -0.04 -16.39
N TYR A 69 -5.72 0.23 -15.50
CA TYR A 69 -6.50 -0.79 -14.81
C TYR A 69 -7.92 -0.32 -14.53
N VAL A 70 -8.79 -1.28 -14.22
CA VAL A 70 -10.11 -1.07 -13.61
C VAL A 70 -10.14 -1.79 -12.26
N GLU A 71 -10.46 -1.08 -11.18
CA GLU A 71 -10.75 -1.71 -9.88
C GLU A 71 -12.11 -2.39 -9.96
N THR A 72 -12.14 -3.71 -9.77
CA THR A 72 -13.36 -4.53 -9.87
C THR A 72 -13.85 -5.04 -8.53
N GLY A 73 -13.01 -4.96 -7.50
CA GLY A 73 -13.39 -5.39 -6.16
C GLY A 73 -12.44 -4.87 -5.09
N ARG A 74 -13.00 -4.73 -3.89
CA ARG A 74 -12.28 -4.40 -2.66
C ARG A 74 -12.85 -5.25 -1.53
N SER A 75 -12.00 -5.98 -0.82
CA SER A 75 -12.41 -6.86 0.26
C SER A 75 -11.37 -6.92 1.38
N GLY A 76 -11.77 -7.50 2.51
CA GLY A 76 -10.81 -7.91 3.54
C GLY A 76 -10.33 -6.78 4.44
N GLU A 77 -11.24 -5.91 4.94
CA GLU A 77 -10.91 -4.89 5.92
C GLU A 77 -10.57 -5.52 7.29
N ILE A 78 -9.40 -6.13 7.39
CA ILE A 78 -8.90 -6.73 8.63
C ILE A 78 -8.20 -5.62 9.41
N THR A 79 -8.86 -5.17 10.47
CA THR A 79 -8.31 -4.16 11.36
C THR A 79 -7.57 -4.81 12.52
N ARG A 80 -6.26 -4.58 12.60
CA ARG A 80 -5.36 -5.05 13.68
C ARG A 80 -4.84 -3.85 14.45
N ARG A 81 -4.83 -3.92 15.78
CA ARG A 81 -4.29 -2.84 16.62
C ARG A 81 -2.99 -3.31 17.28
N ILE A 82 -1.88 -2.66 16.96
CA ILE A 82 -0.57 -2.97 17.52
C ILE A 82 0.04 -1.66 18.02
N SER A 83 0.36 -1.58 19.31
CA SER A 83 1.03 -0.43 19.93
C SER A 83 0.38 0.94 19.65
N GLY A 84 -0.96 1.01 19.62
CA GLY A 84 -1.69 2.26 19.36
C GLY A 84 -1.81 2.64 17.88
N VAL A 85 -1.28 1.83 16.97
CA VAL A 85 -1.44 1.95 15.52
C VAL A 85 -2.50 0.95 15.06
N ILE A 86 -3.42 1.44 14.23
CA ILE A 86 -4.43 0.67 13.53
C ILE A 86 -3.85 0.28 12.17
N TYR A 87 -3.73 -1.01 11.93
CA TYR A 87 -3.38 -1.57 10.64
C TYR A 87 -4.65 -2.09 9.97
N THR A 88 -4.92 -1.67 8.76
CA THR A 88 -6.06 -2.15 7.98
C THR A 88 -5.54 -2.72 6.68
N ASP A 89 -5.60 -4.05 6.56
CA ASP A 89 -5.31 -4.71 5.29
C ASP A 89 -6.52 -4.56 4.37
N ILE A 90 -6.27 -4.43 3.07
CA ILE A 90 -7.31 -4.38 2.05
C ILE A 90 -6.82 -5.11 0.83
N ASP A 91 -7.58 -6.11 0.42
CA ASP A 91 -7.38 -6.79 -0.84
C ASP A 91 -8.10 -6.02 -1.95
N VAL A 92 -7.35 -5.67 -2.97
CA VAL A 92 -7.84 -4.97 -4.15
C VAL A 92 -7.72 -5.90 -5.35
N THR A 93 -8.83 -6.08 -6.06
CA THR A 93 -8.86 -6.81 -7.33
C THR A 93 -8.97 -5.82 -8.47
N VAL A 94 -8.09 -5.99 -9.45
CA VAL A 94 -8.03 -5.16 -10.66
C VAL A 94 -8.04 -6.01 -11.92
N VAL A 95 -8.57 -5.43 -12.99
CA VAL A 95 -8.41 -5.95 -14.35
C VAL A 95 -7.46 -5.03 -15.11
N CYS A 96 -6.36 -5.57 -15.62
CA CYS A 96 -5.39 -4.80 -16.40
C CYS A 96 -5.94 -4.54 -17.82
N ASN A 97 -5.75 -3.32 -18.31
CA ASN A 97 -6.05 -2.99 -19.70
C ASN A 97 -4.98 -3.61 -20.63
N ALA A 98 -5.41 -3.94 -21.86
CA ALA A 98 -4.57 -4.58 -22.86
C ALA A 98 -3.56 -3.62 -23.53
#